data_AF-A0A0H2UUF6-F1
#
_entry.id   AF-A0A0H2UUF6-F1
#
_cell.length_a   1.000
_cell.length_b   1.000
_cell.length_c   1.000
_cell.angle_alpha   90.00
_cell.angle_beta   90.00
_cell.angle_gamma   90.00
#
_symmetry.space_group_name_H-M   'P 1'
#
loop_
_entity.id
_entity.type
_entity.pdbx_description
1 polymer ?
#
loop_
_entity_poly.entity_id
_entity_poly.type
_entity_poly.pdbx_seq_one_letter_code
_entity_poly.pdbx_strand_id
1 'polypeptide(L)'
;MELMSKDGINFLTYRTNGLLNHPDMIVEKWSDDLTLRNMDIFKETVQKLIEVMDDEQKEIFSLHWLGHQYNWEEVMFSINCSKSSVYRKRKSILKIYAKLKGWH
;
A
#
# COMPACT_ATOMS: atom_id res chain seq x y z
N MET A 1 -50.21 13.99 -25.63
CA MET A 1 -49.99 14.25 -24.19
C MET A 1 -50.38 12.95 -23.50
N GLU A 2 -49.50 12.10 -23.01
CA GLU A 2 -48.22 12.30 -22.34
C GLU A 2 -47.28 11.11 -22.65
N LEU A 3 -45.99 11.38 -22.64
CA LEU A 3 -44.87 10.49 -22.95
C LEU A 3 -44.45 9.72 -21.68
N MET A 4 -44.04 8.45 -21.80
CA MET A 4 -42.63 8.01 -21.59
C MET A 4 -42.44 6.53 -21.25
N SER A 5 -41.43 5.99 -21.93
CA SER A 5 -40.71 4.74 -21.72
C SER A 5 -40.32 4.51 -20.26
N LYS A 6 -40.44 3.26 -19.80
CA LYS A 6 -39.61 2.76 -18.69
C LYS A 6 -39.12 1.38 -19.04
N ASP A 7 -37.81 1.28 -19.09
CA ASP A 7 -37.02 0.12 -19.45
C ASP A 7 -37.47 -1.12 -18.67
N GLY A 8 -38.08 -2.05 -19.41
CA GLY A 8 -38.41 -3.38 -18.93
C GLY A 8 -37.15 -4.23 -18.85
N ILE A 9 -36.40 -4.12 -17.75
CA ILE A 9 -35.45 -5.16 -17.36
C ILE A 9 -36.27 -6.31 -16.77
N ASN A 10 -36.40 -7.38 -17.55
CA ASN A 10 -37.11 -8.61 -17.20
C ASN A 10 -36.59 -9.21 -15.89
N PHE A 11 -37.35 -9.02 -14.82
CA PHE A 11 -37.10 -9.57 -13.49
C PHE A 11 -37.90 -10.86 -13.27
N LEU A 12 -37.76 -11.83 -14.18
CA LEU A 12 -38.37 -13.15 -14.03
C LEU A 12 -37.40 -14.21 -14.53
N THR A 13 -36.61 -14.78 -13.60
CA THR A 13 -36.63 -16.21 -13.24
C THR A 13 -35.35 -16.61 -12.50
N TYR A 14 -35.27 -16.35 -11.19
CA TYR A 14 -34.44 -17.16 -10.27
C TYR A 14 -35.19 -17.32 -8.94
N ARG A 15 -36.22 -18.17 -8.94
CA ARG A 15 -36.71 -18.79 -7.71
C ARG A 15 -35.71 -19.87 -7.32
N THR A 16 -34.79 -19.53 -6.41
CA THR A 16 -34.42 -20.31 -5.21
C THR A 16 -33.39 -19.50 -4.40
N ASN A 17 -33.74 -19.18 -3.16
CA ASN A 17 -32.85 -18.74 -2.07
C ASN A 17 -32.19 -17.35 -2.20
N GLY A 18 -33.03 -16.33 -2.37
CA GLY A 18 -32.66 -14.91 -2.24
C GLY A 18 -32.52 -14.44 -0.79
N LEU A 19 -31.40 -14.82 -0.16
CA LEU A 19 -30.77 -14.07 0.92
C LEU A 19 -29.28 -13.97 0.62
N LEU A 20 -28.95 -13.29 -0.49
CA LEU A 20 -27.64 -12.71 -0.63
C LEU A 20 -27.55 -11.65 0.47
N ASN A 21 -26.79 -11.96 1.51
CA ASN A 21 -26.61 -11.12 2.67
C ASN A 21 -26.05 -9.76 2.22
N HIS A 22 -26.94 -8.77 2.10
CA HIS A 22 -26.65 -7.38 1.81
C HIS A 22 -25.50 -6.75 2.66
N PRO A 23 -25.20 -7.22 3.89
CA PRO A 23 -24.02 -6.79 4.62
C PRO A 23 -22.70 -7.18 3.96
N ASP A 24 -22.59 -8.36 3.35
CA ASP A 24 -21.30 -8.88 2.87
C ASP A 24 -20.79 -8.09 1.67
N MET A 25 -21.67 -7.71 0.73
CA MET A 25 -21.32 -6.80 -0.38
C MET A 25 -21.01 -5.37 0.07
N ILE A 26 -21.63 -4.89 1.16
CA ILE A 26 -21.30 -3.59 1.74
C ILE A 26 -19.93 -3.68 2.41
N VAL A 27 -19.66 -4.71 3.21
CA VAL A 27 -18.39 -4.91 3.91
C VAL A 27 -17.24 -5.03 2.91
N GLU A 28 -17.40 -5.77 1.82
CA GLU A 28 -16.40 -5.92 0.76
C GLU A 28 -16.08 -4.55 0.12
N LYS A 29 -17.11 -3.78 -0.26
CA LYS A 29 -16.94 -2.45 -0.86
C LYS A 29 -16.27 -1.43 0.07
N TRP A 30 -16.53 -1.51 1.38
CA TRP A 30 -15.91 -0.63 2.38
C TRP A 30 -14.49 -1.08 2.77
N SER A 31 -14.23 -2.39 2.73
CA SER A 31 -12.89 -2.97 2.93
C SER A 31 -11.95 -2.62 1.78
N ASP A 32 -12.45 -2.59 0.55
CA ASP A 32 -11.71 -2.11 -0.61
C ASP A 32 -11.34 -0.63 -0.47
N ASP A 33 -12.28 0.22 -0.05
CA ASP A 33 -12.02 1.65 0.22
C ASP A 33 -10.98 1.85 1.33
N LEU A 34 -11.03 1.05 2.40
CA LEU A 34 -10.04 1.10 3.47
C LEU A 34 -8.66 0.64 2.99
N THR A 35 -8.62 -0.41 2.17
CA THR A 35 -7.39 -0.95 1.59
C THR A 35 -6.73 0.07 0.67
N LEU A 36 -7.49 0.66 -0.25
CA LEU A 36 -7.03 1.71 -1.16
C LEU A 36 -6.51 2.92 -0.38
N ARG A 37 -7.27 3.39 0.61
CA ARG A 37 -6.84 4.49 1.47
C ARG A 37 -5.54 4.18 2.22
N ASN A 38 -5.38 2.97 2.73
CA ASN A 38 -4.15 2.55 3.39
C ASN A 38 -2.96 2.52 2.41
N MET A 39 -3.18 2.10 1.17
CA MET A 39 -2.17 2.13 0.11
C MET A 39 -1.79 3.56 -0.26
N ASP A 40 -2.74 4.48 -0.37
CA ASP A 40 -2.46 5.89 -0.64
C ASP A 40 -1.64 6.53 0.49
N ILE A 41 -2.04 6.31 1.75
CA ILE A 41 -1.28 6.77 2.92
C ILE A 41 0.13 6.19 2.92
N PHE A 42 0.27 4.90 2.60
CA PHE A 42 1.58 4.26 2.51
C PHE A 42 2.43 4.90 1.40
N LYS A 43 1.87 5.09 0.21
CA LYS A 43 2.53 5.74 -0.93
C LYS A 43 2.99 7.15 -0.58
N GLU A 44 2.13 7.98 -0.01
CA GLU A 44 2.46 9.33 0.44
C GLU A 44 3.58 9.31 1.49
N THR A 45 3.54 8.35 2.43
CA THR A 45 4.57 8.21 3.45
C THR A 45 5.92 7.84 2.82
N VAL A 46 5.94 6.91 1.86
CA VAL A 46 7.15 6.50 1.15
C VAL A 46 7.70 7.65 0.30
N GLN A 47 6.85 8.43 -0.37
CA GLN A 47 7.29 9.62 -1.12
C GLN A 47 7.99 10.63 -0.20
N LYS A 48 7.36 10.98 0.93
CA LYS A 48 7.96 11.87 1.93
C LYS A 48 9.25 11.30 2.52
N LEU A 49 9.34 9.97 2.70
CA LEU A 49 10.56 9.31 3.16
C LEU A 49 11.69 9.48 2.14
N ILE A 50 11.42 9.26 0.85
CA ILE A 50 12.40 9.40 -0.24
C ILE A 50 12.92 10.82 -0.37
N GLU A 51 12.07 11.84 -0.19
CA GLU A 51 12.45 13.25 -0.26
C GLU A 51 13.48 13.67 0.80
N VAL A 52 13.47 13.02 1.96
CA VAL A 52 14.34 13.39 3.10
C VAL A 52 15.56 12.49 3.27
N MET A 53 15.63 11.37 2.55
CA MET A 53 16.77 10.45 2.58
C MET A 53 17.94 10.98 1.74
N ASP A 54 19.16 10.66 2.16
CA ASP A 54 20.35 10.81 1.31
C ASP A 54 20.39 9.72 0.21
N ASP A 55 21.27 9.88 -0.77
CA ASP A 55 21.29 8.99 -1.94
C ASP A 55 21.68 7.55 -1.60
N GLU A 56 22.63 7.36 -0.67
CA GLU A 56 22.98 6.01 -0.18
C GLU A 56 21.83 5.37 0.60
N GLN A 57 21.08 6.14 1.38
CA GLN A 57 19.88 5.67 2.07
C GLN A 57 18.77 5.28 1.08
N LYS A 58 18.56 6.07 0.01
CA LYS A 58 17.60 5.72 -1.04
C LYS A 58 17.97 4.42 -1.74
N GLU A 59 19.26 4.21 -2.01
CA GLU A 59 19.76 2.98 -2.63
C GLU A 59 19.60 1.76 -1.71
N ILE A 60 19.94 1.89 -0.42
CA ILE A 60 19.66 0.84 0.58
C ILE A 60 18.15 0.56 0.64
N PHE A 61 17.34 1.61 0.64
CA PHE A 61 15.89 1.48 0.74
C PHE A 61 15.31 0.78 -0.49
N SER A 62 15.77 1.12 -1.70
CA SER A 62 15.32 0.48 -2.93
C SER A 62 15.72 -0.99 -2.99
N LEU A 63 16.97 -1.34 -2.65
CA LEU A 63 17.46 -2.72 -2.70
C LEU A 63 16.74 -3.65 -1.71
N HIS A 64 16.47 -3.16 -0.49
CA HIS A 64 15.90 -3.98 0.57
C HIS A 64 14.36 -3.96 0.62
N TRP A 65 13.72 -2.81 0.42
CA TRP A 65 12.28 -2.66 0.65
C TRP A 65 11.42 -2.56 -0.63
N LEU A 66 11.92 -1.95 -1.71
CA LEU A 66 11.12 -1.73 -2.93
C LEU A 66 11.41 -2.72 -4.07
N GLY A 67 12.65 -3.17 -4.17
CA GLY A 67 13.16 -4.00 -5.27
C GLY A 67 13.15 -5.49 -4.94
N HIS A 68 14.28 -6.15 -5.21
CA HIS A 68 14.46 -7.59 -5.10
C HIS A 68 14.47 -8.13 -3.66
N GLN A 69 14.26 -7.29 -2.65
CA GLN A 69 14.28 -7.66 -1.23
C GLN A 69 15.60 -8.31 -0.81
N TYR A 70 16.71 -7.72 -1.26
CA TYR A 70 18.05 -8.21 -0.95
C TYR A 70 18.26 -8.35 0.56
N ASN A 71 18.90 -9.42 1.00
CA ASN A 71 19.33 -9.53 2.39
C ASN A 71 20.44 -8.49 2.70
N TRP A 72 20.78 -8.32 3.98
CA TRP A 72 21.74 -7.28 4.36
C TRP A 72 23.15 -7.54 3.81
N GLU A 73 23.54 -8.82 3.64
CA GLU A 73 24.78 -9.21 2.98
C GLU A 73 24.83 -8.79 1.51
N GLU A 74 23.75 -9.03 0.77
CA GLU A 74 23.59 -8.63 -0.63
C GLU A 74 23.57 -7.10 -0.79
N VAL A 75 22.89 -6.38 0.12
CA VAL A 75 22.90 -4.92 0.14
C VAL A 75 24.32 -4.39 0.36
N MET A 76 25.04 -4.92 1.36
CA MET A 76 26.43 -4.54 1.65
C MET A 76 27.33 -4.74 0.44
N PHE A 77 27.18 -5.88 -0.24
CA PHE A 77 27.93 -6.20 -1.44
C PHE A 77 27.59 -5.24 -2.59
N SER A 78 26.32 -4.96 -2.81
CA SER A 78 25.84 -4.12 -3.92
C SER A 78 26.32 -2.68 -3.82
N ILE A 79 26.28 -2.08 -2.63
CA ILE A 79 26.69 -0.68 -2.41
C ILE A 79 28.14 -0.53 -1.93
N ASN A 80 28.90 -1.63 -1.89
CA ASN A 80 30.30 -1.70 -1.45
C ASN A 80 30.55 -0.93 -0.13
N CYS A 81 29.78 -1.21 0.92
CA CYS A 81 29.96 -0.55 2.20
C CYS A 81 30.00 -1.51 3.39
N SER A 82 30.58 -1.04 4.50
CA SER A 82 30.73 -1.87 5.69
C SER A 82 29.41 -2.18 6.38
N LYS A 83 29.36 -3.31 7.08
CA LYS A 83 28.22 -3.70 7.91
C LYS A 83 27.79 -2.61 8.88
N SER A 84 28.73 -2.00 9.59
CA SER A 84 28.41 -0.92 10.53
C SER A 84 27.78 0.29 9.82
N SER A 85 28.20 0.59 8.58
CA SER A 85 27.61 1.66 7.78
C SER A 85 26.16 1.35 7.40
N VAL A 86 25.89 0.17 6.81
CA VAL A 86 24.53 -0.25 6.41
C VAL A 86 23.57 -0.22 7.61
N TYR A 87 23.97 -0.81 8.73
CA TYR A 87 23.08 -0.90 9.89
C TYR A 87 22.79 0.46 10.53
N ARG A 88 23.75 1.41 10.50
CA ARG A 88 23.50 2.80 10.94
C ARG A 88 22.51 3.50 10.01
N LYS A 89 22.67 3.37 8.69
CA LYS A 89 21.76 3.95 7.70
C LYS A 89 20.36 3.34 7.80
N ARG A 90 20.26 2.02 7.90
CA ARG A 90 19.01 1.30 8.17
C ARG A 90 18.29 1.88 9.39
N LYS A 91 19.00 2.07 10.51
CA LYS A 91 18.43 2.66 11.73
C LYS A 91 17.94 4.09 11.49
N SER A 92 18.68 4.87 10.73
CA SER A 92 18.28 6.23 10.33
C SER A 92 16.99 6.23 9.51
N ILE A 93 16.91 5.40 8.46
CA ILE A 93 15.74 5.24 7.59
C ILE A 93 14.50 4.86 8.43
N LEU A 94 14.63 3.86 9.29
CA LEU A 94 13.54 3.42 10.17
C LEU A 94 13.09 4.51 11.15
N LYS A 95 14.03 5.32 11.67
CA LYS A 95 13.70 6.44 12.56
C LYS A 95 12.93 7.54 11.82
N ILE A 96 13.33 7.86 10.59
CA ILE A 96 12.62 8.83 9.75
C ILE A 96 11.21 8.31 9.44
N TYR A 97 11.10 7.05 9.02
CA TYR A 97 9.81 6.43 8.74
C TYR A 97 8.89 6.42 9.97
N ALA A 98 9.39 6.05 11.15
CA ALA A 98 8.64 6.10 12.40
C ALA A 98 8.12 7.52 12.69
N LYS A 99 8.97 8.54 12.52
CA LYS A 99 8.58 9.95 12.68
C LYS A 99 7.47 10.34 11.70
N LEU A 100 7.55 9.94 10.44
CA LEU A 100 6.53 10.22 9.43
C LEU A 100 5.19 9.53 9.74
N LYS A 101 5.22 8.34 10.33
CA LYS A 101 4.04 7.63 10.82
C LYS A 101 3.50 8.16 12.15
N GLY A 102 4.19 9.10 12.78
CA GLY A 102 3.84 9.63 14.09
C GLY A 102 4.14 8.66 15.24
N TRP A 103 5.03 7.68 15.05
CA TRP A 103 5.49 6.79 16.11
C TRP A 103 6.62 7.48 16.89
N HIS A 104 6.49 7.55 18.22
CA HIS A 104 7.37 8.24 19.14
C HIS A 104 7.98 7.28 20.16
#